data_AF-A0A556V6J3-F1
#
_entry.id   AF-A0A556V6J3-F1
#
_cell.length_a   1.000
_cell.length_b   1.000
_cell.length_c   1.000
_cell.angle_alpha   90.00
_cell.angle_beta   90.00
_cell.angle_gamma   90.00
#
_symmetry.space_group_name_H-M   'P 1'
#
loop_
_entity.id
_entity.type
_entity.pdbx_description
1 polymer ?
#
loop_
_entity_poly.entity_id
_entity_poly.type
_entity_poly.pdbx_seq_one_letter_code
_entity_poly.pdbx_strand_id
1 'polypeptide(L)'
;MISDEKQDTEPGTGLSDCKLSVGSCRALAGVLSSNSSILIELDLSDNKLKDEGVDLLSVGLKCEQCKLEILWLKHCGISDEGYVALAVALRSNPMSNLRELNLNCNEPGDRGVKMLSDLKENTNYRLQSLSIVPDPYEMDKGYQSYIFNKASNLDMDLFYFIKSQKHCQRTFQTYDL
;
A
#
# COMPACT_ATOMS: atom_id res chain seq x y z
N MET A 1 28.57 10.58 -23.44
CA MET A 1 28.86 9.86 -22.19
C MET A 1 27.77 10.26 -21.21
N ILE A 2 26.62 9.59 -21.31
CA ILE A 2 25.57 9.68 -20.30
C ILE A 2 25.81 8.44 -19.46
N SER A 3 26.25 8.67 -18.23
CA SER A 3 26.57 7.62 -17.28
C SER A 3 25.31 6.83 -16.97
N ASP A 4 25.42 5.53 -17.11
CA ASP A 4 24.42 4.53 -16.76
C ASP A 4 23.93 4.76 -15.31
N GLU A 5 22.64 5.03 -15.14
CA GLU A 5 21.96 4.80 -13.87
C GLU A 5 21.90 3.29 -13.67
N LYS A 6 22.81 2.79 -12.83
CA LYS A 6 22.74 1.44 -12.29
C LYS A 6 21.42 1.28 -11.53
N GLN A 7 20.49 0.55 -12.11
CA GLN A 7 19.48 -0.19 -11.35
C GLN A 7 20.19 -1.32 -10.61
N ASP A 8 20.70 -1.01 -9.41
CA ASP A 8 21.07 -2.04 -8.44
C ASP A 8 19.77 -2.71 -7.96
N THR A 9 19.31 -3.70 -8.71
CA THR A 9 18.17 -4.54 -8.34
C THR A 9 18.74 -5.78 -7.65
N GLU A 10 18.77 -5.75 -6.33
CA GLU A 10 18.78 -6.95 -5.47
C GLU A 10 17.64 -7.90 -5.91
N PRO A 11 17.62 -9.20 -5.55
CA PRO A 11 16.60 -10.14 -6.00
C PRO A 11 15.24 -9.89 -5.30
N GLY A 12 14.68 -8.70 -5.50
CA GLY A 12 13.34 -8.30 -5.13
C GLY A 12 12.41 -8.57 -6.30
N THR A 13 11.39 -9.39 -6.07
CA THR A 13 10.31 -9.71 -7.00
C THR A 13 9.38 -8.51 -7.17
N GLY A 14 9.88 -7.47 -7.84
CA GLY A 14 9.07 -6.32 -8.25
C GLY A 14 8.18 -6.69 -9.43
N LEU A 15 6.86 -6.66 -9.22
CA LEU A 15 5.84 -6.82 -10.26
C LEU A 15 5.09 -5.50 -10.47
N SER A 16 5.73 -4.36 -10.17
CA SER A 16 5.15 -3.04 -10.37
C SER A 16 4.95 -2.74 -11.86
N ASP A 17 3.85 -2.05 -12.20
CA ASP A 17 3.41 -1.71 -13.56
C ASP A 17 3.39 -2.92 -14.55
N CYS A 18 3.14 -4.13 -14.05
CA CYS A 18 3.15 -5.35 -14.86
C CYS A 18 1.78 -5.67 -15.51
N LYS A 19 0.79 -4.78 -15.40
CA LYS A 19 -0.60 -4.98 -15.88
C LYS A 19 -1.19 -6.30 -15.38
N LEU A 20 -1.02 -6.58 -14.09
CA LEU A 20 -1.47 -7.82 -13.47
C LEU A 20 -2.98 -8.01 -13.62
N SER A 21 -3.37 -9.26 -13.85
CA SER A 21 -4.77 -9.67 -13.93
C SER A 21 -5.26 -10.21 -12.58
N VAL A 22 -6.58 -10.41 -12.45
CA VAL A 22 -7.17 -11.17 -11.32
C VAL A 22 -6.57 -12.57 -11.22
N GLY A 23 -6.26 -13.22 -12.36
CA GLY A 23 -5.58 -14.51 -12.39
C GLY A 23 -4.19 -14.45 -11.75
N SER A 24 -3.46 -13.36 -11.98
CA SER A 24 -2.15 -13.12 -11.37
C SER A 24 -2.26 -12.99 -9.84
N CYS A 25 -3.26 -12.27 -9.34
CA CYS A 25 -3.51 -12.14 -7.90
C CYS A 25 -3.83 -13.48 -7.24
N ARG A 26 -4.60 -14.35 -7.92
CA ARG A 26 -4.90 -15.71 -7.43
C ARG A 26 -3.64 -16.59 -7.39
N ALA A 27 -2.77 -16.49 -8.40
CA ALA A 27 -1.50 -17.21 -8.39
C ALA A 27 -0.58 -16.72 -7.26
N LEU A 28 -0.47 -15.42 -7.06
CA LEU A 28 0.29 -14.81 -5.96
C LEU A 28 -0.26 -15.20 -4.60
N ALA A 29 -1.58 -15.26 -4.42
CA ALA A 29 -2.20 -15.76 -3.20
C ALA A 29 -1.77 -17.21 -2.92
N GLY A 30 -1.71 -18.05 -3.96
CA GLY A 30 -1.16 -19.41 -3.88
C GLY A 30 0.29 -19.42 -3.39
N VAL A 31 1.15 -18.55 -3.95
CA VAL A 31 2.55 -18.39 -3.52
C VAL A 31 2.63 -17.94 -2.06
N LEU A 32 1.86 -16.93 -1.65
CA LEU A 32 1.84 -16.41 -0.27
C LEU A 32 1.38 -17.46 0.74
N SER A 33 0.47 -18.36 0.34
CA SER A 33 -0.03 -19.45 1.17
C SER A 33 0.85 -20.70 1.21
N SER A 34 1.89 -20.77 0.37
CA SER A 34 2.73 -21.96 0.26
C SER A 34 3.82 -22.00 1.34
N ASN A 35 3.95 -23.13 2.03
CA ASN A 35 5.03 -23.40 3.00
C ASN A 35 6.44 -23.30 2.39
N SER A 36 6.56 -23.63 1.09
CA SER A 36 7.83 -23.56 0.35
C SER A 36 8.17 -22.15 -0.12
N SER A 37 7.25 -21.19 0.04
CA SER A 37 7.50 -19.82 -0.34
C SER A 37 8.64 -19.23 0.47
N ILE A 38 9.51 -18.52 -0.24
CA ILE A 38 10.60 -17.71 0.32
C ILE A 38 10.37 -16.23 0.01
N LEU A 39 9.15 -15.86 -0.40
CA LEU A 39 8.80 -14.51 -0.78
C LEU A 39 8.78 -13.62 0.46
N ILE A 40 9.78 -12.73 0.57
CA ILE A 40 9.93 -11.77 1.66
C ILE A 40 9.36 -10.41 1.26
N GLU A 41 9.52 -10.02 0.00
CA GLU A 41 9.14 -8.70 -0.50
C GLU A 41 8.30 -8.83 -1.77
N LEU A 42 7.20 -8.08 -1.82
CA LEU A 42 6.31 -8.07 -2.97
C LEU A 42 5.86 -6.64 -3.26
N ASP A 43 6.36 -6.11 -4.37
CA ASP A 43 5.90 -4.84 -4.91
C ASP A 43 4.92 -5.09 -6.06
N LEU A 44 3.66 -4.71 -5.85
CA LEU A 44 2.59 -4.75 -6.83
C LEU A 44 2.12 -3.35 -7.23
N SER A 45 2.87 -2.32 -6.91
CA SER A 45 2.49 -0.92 -7.16
C SER A 45 2.18 -0.67 -8.63
N ASP A 46 1.34 0.32 -8.90
CA ASP A 46 0.95 0.75 -10.24
C ASP A 46 0.23 -0.35 -11.06
N ASN A 47 -0.37 -1.35 -10.39
CA ASN A 47 -1.25 -2.32 -11.03
C ASN A 47 -2.70 -2.07 -10.60
N LYS A 48 -3.65 -2.05 -11.55
CA LYS A 48 -5.08 -1.87 -11.27
C LYS A 48 -5.73 -3.11 -10.65
N LEU A 49 -5.28 -3.51 -9.46
CA LEU A 49 -5.74 -4.70 -8.74
C LEU A 49 -7.18 -4.54 -8.26
N LYS A 50 -7.54 -3.32 -7.82
CA LYS A 50 -8.80 -3.01 -7.13
C LYS A 50 -9.03 -3.89 -5.89
N ASP A 51 -10.20 -3.79 -5.29
CA ASP A 51 -10.56 -4.58 -4.11
C ASP A 51 -10.56 -6.08 -4.39
N GLU A 52 -11.00 -6.51 -5.59
CA GLU A 52 -11.01 -7.93 -5.96
C GLU A 52 -9.61 -8.57 -5.94
N GLY A 53 -8.59 -7.87 -6.45
CA GLY A 53 -7.22 -8.34 -6.39
C GLY A 53 -6.70 -8.43 -4.95
N VAL A 54 -7.03 -7.43 -4.13
CA VAL A 54 -6.65 -7.39 -2.71
C VAL A 54 -7.35 -8.47 -1.90
N ASP A 55 -8.62 -8.77 -2.18
CA ASP A 55 -9.36 -9.87 -1.56
C ASP A 55 -8.68 -11.23 -1.80
N LEU A 56 -8.20 -11.46 -3.02
CA LEU A 56 -7.46 -12.67 -3.35
C LEU A 56 -6.12 -12.74 -2.61
N LEU A 57 -5.34 -11.65 -2.63
CA LEU A 57 -4.07 -11.59 -1.89
C LEU A 57 -4.27 -11.79 -0.38
N SER A 58 -5.37 -11.26 0.15
CA SER A 58 -5.77 -11.38 1.56
C SER A 58 -5.96 -12.84 1.99
N VAL A 59 -6.34 -13.76 1.08
CA VAL A 59 -6.38 -15.20 1.37
C VAL A 59 -4.98 -15.73 1.70
N GLY A 60 -3.96 -15.31 0.95
CA GLY A 60 -2.58 -15.70 1.20
C GLY A 60 -2.01 -15.09 2.49
N LEU A 61 -2.31 -13.82 2.75
CA LEU A 61 -1.84 -13.10 3.96
C LEU A 61 -2.43 -13.65 5.27
N LYS A 62 -3.63 -14.27 5.22
CA LYS A 62 -4.23 -14.97 6.35
C LYS A 62 -3.47 -16.24 6.75
N CYS A 63 -2.61 -16.75 5.87
CA CYS A 63 -1.90 -17.99 6.11
C CYS A 63 -0.76 -17.78 7.11
N GLU A 64 -0.71 -18.58 8.18
CA GLU A 64 0.32 -18.49 9.22
C GLU A 64 1.74 -18.70 8.68
N GLN A 65 1.88 -19.42 7.56
CA GLN A 65 3.17 -19.71 6.94
C GLN A 65 3.63 -18.62 5.97
N CYS A 66 2.86 -17.54 5.82
CA CYS A 66 3.24 -16.40 5.00
C CYS A 66 4.50 -15.73 5.59
N LYS A 67 5.57 -15.70 4.78
CA LYS A 67 6.86 -15.12 5.17
C LYS A 67 7.04 -13.68 4.68
N LEU A 68 6.01 -13.10 4.07
CA LEU A 68 6.09 -11.77 3.50
C LEU A 68 6.32 -10.74 4.62
N GLU A 69 7.38 -9.94 4.47
CA GLU A 69 7.76 -8.86 5.37
C GLU A 69 7.41 -7.49 4.78
N ILE A 70 7.47 -7.34 3.44
CA ILE A 70 7.22 -6.07 2.75
C ILE A 70 6.15 -6.28 1.68
N LEU A 71 5.10 -5.45 1.73
CA LEU A 71 4.05 -5.41 0.72
C LEU A 71 3.79 -3.97 0.27
N TRP A 72 4.00 -3.71 -1.02
CA TRP A 72 3.66 -2.43 -1.63
C TRP A 72 2.52 -2.59 -2.64
N LEU A 73 1.48 -1.78 -2.43
CA LEU A 73 0.23 -1.75 -3.17
C LEU A 73 -0.11 -0.30 -3.55
N LYS A 74 0.91 0.50 -3.85
CA LYS A 74 0.74 1.91 -4.18
C LYS A 74 0.01 2.05 -5.52
N HIS A 75 -0.93 2.98 -5.61
CA HIS A 75 -1.64 3.29 -6.86
C HIS A 75 -2.29 2.05 -7.52
N CYS A 76 -3.01 1.27 -6.71
CA CYS A 76 -3.64 0.02 -7.15
C CYS A 76 -5.16 0.12 -7.37
N GLY A 77 -5.74 1.32 -7.17
CA GLY A 77 -7.18 1.56 -7.27
C GLY A 77 -7.97 0.86 -6.17
N ILE A 78 -7.40 0.76 -4.97
CA ILE A 78 -7.99 0.10 -3.80
C ILE A 78 -8.91 1.09 -3.09
N SER A 79 -10.13 0.66 -2.75
CA SER A 79 -11.11 1.44 -2.00
C SER A 79 -11.16 1.03 -0.52
N ASP A 80 -12.12 1.56 0.25
CA ASP A 80 -12.33 1.20 1.65
C ASP A 80 -12.47 -0.32 1.84
N GLU A 81 -13.18 -0.99 0.94
CA GLU A 81 -13.40 -2.44 0.96
C GLU A 81 -12.09 -3.22 0.94
N GLY A 82 -11.14 -2.88 0.06
CA GLY A 82 -9.85 -3.55 0.01
C GLY A 82 -8.98 -3.28 1.24
N TYR A 83 -9.04 -2.08 1.82
CA TYR A 83 -8.37 -1.78 3.09
C TYR A 83 -8.93 -2.62 4.24
N VAL A 84 -10.26 -2.79 4.29
CA VAL A 84 -10.93 -3.66 5.27
C VAL A 84 -10.50 -5.10 5.10
N ALA A 85 -10.43 -5.60 3.86
CA ALA A 85 -9.98 -6.96 3.56
C ALA A 85 -8.57 -7.23 4.08
N LEU A 86 -7.63 -6.30 3.84
CA LEU A 86 -6.28 -6.38 4.39
C LEU A 86 -6.27 -6.36 5.92
N ALA A 87 -7.03 -5.46 6.54
CA ALA A 87 -7.10 -5.38 7.99
C ALA A 87 -7.63 -6.67 8.63
N VAL A 88 -8.67 -7.27 8.04
CA VAL A 88 -9.20 -8.57 8.48
C VAL A 88 -8.18 -9.68 8.29
N ALA A 89 -7.46 -9.69 7.17
CA ALA A 89 -6.43 -10.69 6.90
C ALA A 89 -5.30 -10.64 7.93
N LEU A 90 -4.74 -9.45 8.17
CA LEU A 90 -3.65 -9.25 9.12
C LEU A 90 -4.10 -9.52 10.56
N ARG A 91 -5.34 -9.15 10.93
CA ARG A 91 -5.89 -9.47 12.26
C ARG A 91 -6.05 -10.98 12.48
N SER A 92 -6.40 -11.72 11.43
CA SER A 92 -6.57 -13.18 11.48
C SER A 92 -5.24 -13.94 11.52
N ASN A 93 -4.14 -13.27 11.14
CA ASN A 93 -2.78 -13.80 11.22
C ASN A 93 -1.93 -13.00 12.23
N PRO A 94 -2.13 -13.20 13.54
CA PRO A 94 -1.47 -12.42 14.58
C PRO A 94 0.05 -12.62 14.63
N MET A 95 0.58 -13.65 13.96
CA MET A 95 2.02 -13.93 13.84
C MET A 95 2.61 -13.48 12.50
N SER A 96 1.86 -12.71 11.72
CA SER A 96 2.31 -12.21 10.42
C SER A 96 3.71 -11.60 10.50
N ASN A 97 4.55 -11.94 9.53
CA ASN A 97 5.89 -11.38 9.42
C ASN A 97 5.89 -9.98 8.79
N LEU A 98 4.73 -9.46 8.38
CA LEU A 98 4.63 -8.18 7.68
C LEU A 98 5.10 -7.03 8.59
N ARG A 99 6.13 -6.33 8.12
CA ARG A 99 6.77 -5.17 8.76
C ARG A 99 6.48 -3.88 8.04
N GLU A 100 6.27 -3.94 6.72
CA GLU A 100 5.99 -2.77 5.92
C GLU A 100 4.79 -2.99 4.99
N LEU A 101 3.84 -2.06 5.06
CA LEU A 101 2.68 -1.99 4.17
C LEU A 101 2.55 -0.58 3.61
N ASN A 102 2.67 -0.46 2.28
CA ASN A 102 2.47 0.80 1.57
C ASN A 102 1.21 0.75 0.72
N LEU A 103 0.24 1.60 1.06
CA LEU A 103 -1.07 1.72 0.39
C LEU A 103 -1.28 3.12 -0.20
N ASN A 104 -0.21 3.89 -0.41
CA ASN A 104 -0.28 5.25 -0.93
C ASN A 104 -0.98 5.31 -2.31
N CYS A 105 -1.50 6.49 -2.64
CA CYS A 105 -2.20 6.78 -3.90
C CYS A 105 -3.37 5.83 -4.17
N ASN A 106 -4.13 5.46 -3.14
CA ASN A 106 -5.39 4.74 -3.24
C ASN A 106 -6.53 5.57 -2.61
N GLU A 107 -7.72 5.01 -2.46
CA GLU A 107 -8.89 5.66 -1.86
C GLU A 107 -9.17 5.09 -0.46
N PRO A 108 -8.43 5.55 0.58
CA PRO A 108 -8.62 5.04 1.93
C PRO A 108 -9.95 5.55 2.51
N GLY A 109 -10.92 4.65 2.72
CA GLY A 109 -12.09 4.99 3.52
C GLY A 109 -11.84 4.96 5.02
N ASP A 110 -12.76 5.57 5.77
CA ASP A 110 -12.62 5.73 7.22
C ASP A 110 -12.56 4.39 7.96
N ARG A 111 -13.32 3.39 7.48
CA ARG A 111 -13.47 2.08 8.15
C ARG A 111 -12.19 1.27 8.00
N GLY A 112 -11.66 1.14 6.79
CA GLY A 112 -10.43 0.42 6.50
C GLY A 112 -9.23 1.02 7.22
N VAL A 113 -9.08 2.35 7.19
CA VAL A 113 -8.00 3.04 7.92
C VAL A 113 -8.11 2.82 9.42
N LYS A 114 -9.32 2.91 9.99
CA LYS A 114 -9.53 2.64 11.40
C LYS A 114 -9.12 1.20 11.75
N MET A 115 -9.60 0.22 10.99
CA MET A 115 -9.29 -1.19 11.24
C MET A 115 -7.80 -1.53 11.14
N LEU A 116 -7.07 -0.92 10.18
CA LEU A 116 -5.62 -1.06 10.07
C LEU A 116 -4.88 -0.38 11.24
N SER A 117 -5.35 0.79 11.68
CA SER A 117 -4.77 1.52 12.82
C SER A 117 -4.93 0.73 14.13
N ASP A 118 -6.12 0.13 14.32
CA ASP A 118 -6.47 -0.68 15.49
C ASP A 118 -5.65 -2.00 15.55
N LEU A 119 -4.97 -2.41 14.48
CA LEU A 119 -4.10 -3.60 14.51
C LEU A 119 -2.96 -3.46 15.54
N LYS A 120 -2.51 -2.23 15.82
CA LYS A 120 -1.48 -1.91 16.82
C LYS A 120 -1.87 -2.31 18.24
N GLU A 121 -3.16 -2.49 18.51
CA GLU A 121 -3.67 -2.91 19.82
C GLU A 121 -3.48 -4.43 20.06
N ASN A 122 -3.09 -5.21 19.03
CA ASN A 122 -2.81 -6.62 19.18
C ASN A 122 -1.40 -6.85 19.75
N THR A 123 -1.30 -7.76 20.73
CA THR A 123 -0.07 -8.07 21.48
C THR A 123 1.10 -8.61 20.64
N ASN A 124 0.84 -9.03 19.40
CA ASN A 124 1.84 -9.62 18.50
C ASN A 124 2.02 -8.81 17.20
N TYR A 125 1.56 -7.57 17.18
CA TYR A 125 1.67 -6.68 16.03
C TYR A 125 3.14 -6.39 15.65
N ARG A 126 3.55 -6.80 14.44
CA ARG A 126 4.92 -6.63 13.91
C ARG A 126 5.07 -5.55 12.84
N LEU A 127 3.97 -4.96 12.38
CA LEU A 127 3.99 -3.97 11.29
C LEU A 127 4.58 -2.64 11.79
N GLN A 128 5.80 -2.35 11.37
CA GLN A 128 6.60 -1.20 11.79
C GLN A 128 6.24 0.06 10.98
N SER A 129 5.97 -0.12 9.70
CA SER A 129 5.66 0.96 8.75
C SER A 129 4.31 0.71 8.08
N LEU A 130 3.39 1.67 8.25
CA LEU A 130 2.12 1.71 7.53
C LEU A 130 2.01 3.06 6.85
N SER A 131 2.08 3.07 5.52
CA SER A 131 1.95 4.28 4.71
C SER A 131 0.60 4.33 4.02
N ILE A 132 -0.19 5.35 4.35
CA ILE A 132 -1.50 5.62 3.75
C ILE A 132 -1.55 7.12 3.42
N VAL A 133 -1.29 7.43 2.16
CA VAL A 133 -1.49 8.76 1.57
C VAL A 133 -2.54 8.61 0.48
N PRO A 134 -3.70 9.28 0.56
CA PRO A 134 -4.72 9.19 -0.48
C PRO A 134 -4.21 9.63 -1.86
N ASP A 135 -4.86 9.19 -2.93
CA ASP A 135 -4.61 9.72 -4.26
C ASP A 135 -4.94 11.24 -4.31
N PRO A 136 -3.99 12.11 -4.70
CA PRO A 136 -4.20 13.55 -4.74
C PRO A 136 -5.22 14.02 -5.78
N TYR A 137 -5.55 13.20 -6.78
CA TYR A 137 -6.43 13.56 -7.88
C TYR A 137 -7.91 13.21 -7.64
N GLU A 138 -8.19 12.28 -6.71
CA GLU A 138 -9.55 11.88 -6.30
C GLU A 138 -10.01 12.60 -5.01
N MET A 139 -9.28 13.65 -4.57
CA MET A 139 -9.61 14.43 -3.37
C MET A 139 -10.82 15.34 -3.57
N ASP A 140 -12.04 14.88 -3.23
CA ASP A 140 -13.16 15.77 -2.94
C ASP A 140 -12.93 16.53 -1.61
N LYS A 141 -13.56 17.71 -1.48
CA LYS A 141 -13.46 18.66 -0.36
C LYS A 141 -13.68 18.05 1.02
N GLY A 142 -14.43 16.94 1.13
CA GLY A 142 -14.61 16.20 2.38
C GLY A 142 -13.32 15.60 2.94
N TYR A 143 -12.43 15.08 2.09
CA TYR A 143 -11.19 14.42 2.50
C TYR A 143 -10.10 15.38 2.97
N GLN A 144 -10.09 16.62 2.47
CA GLN A 144 -9.19 17.66 3.00
C GLN A 144 -9.44 17.92 4.49
N SER A 145 -10.70 17.83 4.94
CA SER A 145 -11.07 18.00 6.34
C SER A 145 -10.62 16.83 7.22
N TYR A 146 -10.63 15.60 6.68
CA TYR A 146 -10.12 14.39 7.35
C TYR A 146 -8.59 14.43 7.55
N ILE A 147 -7.83 14.81 6.52
CA ILE A 147 -6.38 15.00 6.63
C ILE A 147 -6.04 16.09 7.67
N PHE A 148 -6.78 17.20 7.67
CA PHE A 148 -6.61 18.29 8.64
C PHE A 148 -6.88 17.86 10.09
N ASN A 149 -7.91 17.04 10.33
CA ASN A 149 -8.25 16.56 11.67
C ASN A 149 -7.35 15.42 12.16
N LYS A 150 -6.68 14.68 11.26
CA LYS A 150 -5.84 13.54 11.62
C LYS A 150 -4.35 13.88 11.72
N ALA A 151 -3.88 14.90 11.00
CA ALA A 151 -2.54 15.46 11.11
C ALA A 151 -2.23 16.04 12.51
N SER A 152 -3.24 16.28 13.35
CA SER A 152 -3.03 16.63 14.76
C SER A 152 -2.64 15.45 15.66
N ASN A 153 -2.59 14.21 15.16
CA ASN A 153 -2.25 13.04 15.97
C ASN A 153 -1.08 12.18 15.46
N LEU A 154 -0.58 12.35 14.24
CA LEU A 154 0.61 11.64 13.75
C LEU A 154 1.37 12.52 12.72
N ASP A 155 2.54 12.97 13.15
CA ASP A 155 3.70 13.49 12.41
C ASP A 155 3.57 14.72 11.47
N MET A 156 4.41 15.72 11.73
CA MET A 156 4.46 17.02 11.05
C MET A 156 5.03 16.95 9.61
N ASP A 157 5.56 15.79 9.20
CA ASP A 157 6.19 15.60 7.90
C ASP A 157 5.19 15.51 6.74
N LEU A 158 3.96 15.04 6.99
CA LEU A 158 2.89 15.02 5.98
C LEU A 158 2.44 16.44 5.58
N PHE A 159 2.45 17.37 6.55
CA PHE A 159 2.13 18.78 6.32
C PHE A 159 3.15 19.45 5.40
N TYR A 160 4.45 19.17 5.59
CA TYR A 160 5.50 19.69 4.71
C TYR A 160 5.50 19.04 3.33
N PHE A 161 5.19 17.75 3.22
CA PHE A 161 5.05 17.07 1.93
C PHE A 161 3.93 17.68 1.08
N ILE A 162 2.73 17.89 1.66
CA ILE A 162 1.60 18.52 0.95
C ILE A 162 1.92 19.99 0.56
N LYS A 163 2.66 20.72 1.41
CA LYS A 163 3.08 22.10 1.13
C LYS A 163 4.16 22.17 0.04
N SER A 164 5.06 21.20 -0.02
CA SER A 164 6.09 21.06 -1.06
C SER A 164 5.48 20.74 -2.43
N GLN A 165 4.43 19.92 -2.47
CA GLN A 165 3.70 19.61 -3.72
C GLN A 165 2.92 20.82 -4.29
N LYS A 166 2.50 21.78 -3.45
CA LYS A 166 1.97 23.07 -3.93
C LYS A 166 3.03 23.95 -4.60
N HIS A 167 4.32 23.74 -4.32
CA HIS A 167 5.41 24.48 -4.98
C HIS A 167 5.83 23.84 -6.32
N CYS A 168 5.61 22.52 -6.48
CA CYS A 168 5.87 21.82 -7.75
C CYS A 168 4.84 22.12 -8.86
N GLN A 169 3.66 22.65 -8.51
CA GLN A 169 2.63 23.05 -9.49
C GLN A 169 2.93 24.36 -10.25
N ARG A 170 4.00 25.10 -9.93
CA ARG A 170 4.34 26.34 -10.67
C ARG A 170 5.22 26.12 -11.91
N THR A 171 5.75 24.93 -12.16
CA THR A 171 6.69 24.67 -13.27
C THR A 171 6.14 23.84 -14.43
N PHE A 172 4.91 23.34 -14.35
CA PHE A 172 4.30 22.54 -15.44
C PHE A 172 3.13 23.21 -16.16
N GLN A 173 2.82 24.48 -15.88
CA GLN A 173 1.83 25.29 -16.63
C GLN A 173 2.45 26.27 -17.64
N THR A 174 3.68 26.06 -18.11
CA THR A 174 4.27 26.88 -19.18
C THR A 174 4.80 26.04 -20.33
N TYR A 175 4.00 25.10 -20.85
CA TYR A 175 4.12 24.61 -22.22
C TYR A 175 2.73 24.17 -22.71
N ASP A 176 1.86 25.17 -22.90
CA ASP A 176 0.77 25.12 -23.88
C ASP A 176 0.33 26.56 -24.12
N LEU A 177 0.94 27.19 -25.13
CA LEU A 177 0.41 28.23 -26.02
C LEU A 177 1.43 28.46 -27.15
#